data_AF-A0A8J8EZI6-F1
#
_entry.id   AF-A0A8J8EZI6-F1
#
_cell.length_a   1.000
_cell.length_b   1.000
_cell.length_c   1.000
_cell.angle_alpha   90.00
_cell.angle_beta   90.00
_cell.angle_gamma   90.00
#
_symmetry.space_group_name_H-M   'P 1'
#
loop_
_entity.id
_entity.type
_entity.pdbx_description
1 polymer ?
#
loop_
_entity_poly.entity_id
_entity_poly.type
_entity_poly.pdbx_seq_one_letter_code
_entity_poly.pdbx_strand_id
1 'polypeptide(L)'
;MKVKKSTVAVMSIFILIIASSTYIALNFGGHKPQTSKSKDDDVTQFQKDSQYSHVFTEILNESEAIYGDTDKLIYGPYLWDSLDNTPHNCTITKNLTVLKVRGDKIYALYKNISREVTGKKNLVGLILLTDLKMDVSTTLGKISYLVQSNYYSPDVEVESCVLLHRLENFDKYRSKAVALYGEPCFSYDYYQNLSIKVKSFITTLYQLRNKNRTWEIEARPFLQKSVEILATNGTVLNRYLDDDYSPQKAAQLLEKFTRQVKGDPYMNTLWGSSLNYLVYHRDSYLMSTGSNDSPSEIDEHYLEVFWAWYHIFHPRCV
;
A
#
# COMPACT_ATOMS: atom_id res chain seq x y z
N MET A 1 43.95 16.38 -7.25
CA MET A 1 42.49 16.47 -7.44
C MET A 1 41.81 15.49 -6.49
N LYS A 2 41.09 15.98 -5.47
CA LYS A 2 40.33 15.14 -4.53
C LYS A 2 38.89 15.04 -5.04
N VAL A 3 38.57 13.96 -5.75
CA VAL A 3 37.17 13.61 -6.03
C VAL A 3 36.50 13.31 -4.69
N LYS A 4 35.47 14.07 -4.33
CA LYS A 4 34.73 13.91 -3.07
C LYS A 4 34.11 12.51 -3.05
N LYS A 5 34.47 11.69 -2.05
CA LYS A 5 33.93 10.35 -1.80
C LYS A 5 32.38 10.28 -1.80
N SER A 6 31.71 11.41 -1.58
CA SER A 6 30.25 11.54 -1.62
C SER A 6 29.64 11.38 -3.02
N THR A 7 30.34 11.79 -4.09
CA THR A 7 29.79 11.71 -5.46
C THR A 7 29.84 10.28 -6.00
N VAL A 8 30.83 9.50 -5.56
CA VAL A 8 30.97 8.08 -5.92
C VAL A 8 29.89 7.24 -5.25
N ALA A 9 29.59 7.48 -3.97
CA ALA A 9 28.53 6.75 -3.25
C ALA A 9 27.13 7.05 -3.81
N VAL A 10 26.84 8.30 -4.19
CA VAL A 10 25.57 8.67 -4.81
C VAL A 10 25.44 8.07 -6.21
N MET A 11 26.51 8.05 -7.01
CA MET A 11 26.49 7.35 -8.30
C MET A 11 26.33 5.83 -8.16
N SER A 12 26.93 5.19 -7.15
CA SER A 12 26.77 3.74 -6.92
C SER A 12 25.33 3.38 -6.53
N ILE A 13 24.66 4.20 -5.72
CA ILE A 13 23.24 4.02 -5.39
C ILE A 13 22.37 4.26 -6.62
N PHE A 14 22.69 5.27 -7.44
CA PHE A 14 21.97 5.55 -8.68
C PHE A 14 22.13 4.43 -9.72
N ILE A 15 23.33 3.85 -9.84
CA ILE A 15 23.60 2.70 -10.71
C ILE A 15 22.84 1.46 -10.21
N LEU A 16 22.73 1.25 -8.89
CA LEU A 16 21.93 0.16 -8.33
C LEU A 16 20.43 0.34 -8.58
N ILE A 17 19.91 1.56 -8.45
CA ILE A 17 18.50 1.88 -8.74
C ILE A 17 18.23 1.70 -10.24
N ILE A 18 19.09 2.26 -11.11
CA ILE A 18 18.97 2.08 -12.56
C ILE A 18 19.04 0.60 -12.89
N ALA A 19 20.06 -0.15 -12.44
CA ALA A 19 20.20 -1.58 -12.72
C ALA A 19 18.99 -2.39 -12.23
N SER A 20 18.40 -2.06 -11.08
CA SER A 20 17.16 -2.71 -10.61
C SER A 20 15.94 -2.36 -11.48
N SER A 21 15.80 -1.11 -11.92
CA SER A 21 14.73 -0.69 -12.84
C SER A 21 14.91 -1.24 -14.25
N THR A 22 16.15 -1.37 -14.75
CA THR A 22 16.45 -2.00 -16.04
C THR A 22 16.31 -3.52 -15.98
N TYR A 23 16.61 -4.16 -14.84
CA TYR A 23 16.35 -5.59 -14.65
C TYR A 23 14.84 -5.89 -14.67
N ILE A 24 14.04 -5.06 -14.01
CA ILE A 24 12.57 -5.13 -14.10
C ILE A 24 12.11 -4.84 -15.53
N ALA A 25 12.63 -3.80 -16.18
CA ALA A 25 12.24 -3.47 -17.56
C ALA A 25 12.72 -4.49 -18.61
N LEU A 26 13.83 -5.21 -18.40
CA LEU A 26 14.36 -6.21 -19.34
C LEU A 26 13.79 -7.61 -19.10
N ASN A 27 13.41 -7.96 -17.86
CA ASN A 27 12.72 -9.23 -17.59
C ASN A 27 11.20 -9.15 -17.79
N PHE A 28 10.60 -7.96 -17.75
CA PHE A 28 9.16 -7.76 -18.01
C PHE A 28 8.85 -6.97 -19.30
N GLY A 29 9.85 -6.40 -19.97
CA GLY A 29 9.68 -5.62 -21.19
C GLY A 29 10.49 -6.21 -22.33
N GLY A 30 9.94 -7.23 -23.00
CA GLY A 30 10.74 -7.97 -23.96
C GLY A 30 10.05 -8.75 -25.06
N HIS A 31 8.75 -8.63 -25.35
CA HIS A 31 8.19 -9.20 -26.59
C HIS A 31 7.34 -8.18 -27.37
N LYS A 32 7.88 -7.76 -28.54
CA LYS A 32 7.09 -7.10 -29.59
C LYS A 32 6.07 -8.09 -30.16
N PRO A 33 4.92 -7.61 -30.66
CA PRO A 33 3.81 -8.46 -31.07
C PRO A 33 4.17 -9.23 -32.34
N GLN A 34 4.32 -10.54 -32.22
CA GLN A 34 4.06 -11.42 -33.35
C GLN A 34 2.55 -11.62 -33.43
N THR A 35 1.96 -11.15 -34.53
CA THR A 35 0.63 -11.53 -34.98
C THR A 35 0.58 -13.04 -35.17
N SER A 36 0.11 -13.75 -34.15
CA SER A 36 -0.37 -15.12 -34.27
C SER A 36 -1.76 -15.18 -33.68
N LYS A 37 -2.65 -15.77 -34.48
CA LYS A 37 -4.09 -15.94 -34.25
C LYS A 37 -4.42 -16.49 -32.86
N SER A 38 -5.56 -16.02 -32.36
CA SER A 38 -6.33 -16.46 -31.20
C SER A 38 -5.90 -17.79 -30.57
N LYS A 39 -5.48 -17.70 -29.31
CA LYS A 39 -5.66 -18.73 -28.31
C LYS A 39 -6.12 -18.03 -27.03
N ASP A 40 -7.40 -17.67 -26.99
CA ASP A 40 -8.10 -17.28 -25.76
C ASP A 40 -8.34 -18.48 -24.82
N ASP A 41 -7.86 -19.68 -25.18
CA ASP A 41 -8.14 -20.92 -24.46
C ASP A 41 -7.05 -21.34 -23.44
N ASP A 42 -5.83 -20.78 -23.49
CA ASP A 42 -4.72 -21.28 -22.64
C ASP A 42 -4.59 -20.57 -21.27
N VAL A 43 -5.16 -19.37 -21.07
CA VAL A 43 -5.08 -18.64 -19.77
C VAL A 43 -6.25 -18.96 -18.84
N THR A 44 -7.40 -19.35 -19.39
CA THR A 44 -8.62 -19.69 -18.62
C THR A 44 -8.61 -21.11 -18.06
N GLN A 45 -7.63 -21.95 -18.40
CA GLN A 45 -7.61 -23.36 -17.99
C GLN A 45 -6.92 -23.60 -16.64
N PHE A 46 -6.09 -22.66 -16.14
CA PHE A 46 -5.40 -22.78 -14.84
C PHE A 46 -6.25 -22.39 -13.61
N GLN A 47 -7.47 -21.87 -13.80
CA GLN A 47 -8.33 -21.40 -12.70
C GLN A 47 -9.38 -22.43 -12.22
N LYS A 48 -9.51 -23.60 -12.86
CA LYS A 48 -10.68 -24.47 -12.65
C LYS A 48 -10.57 -25.58 -11.59
N ASP A 49 -9.42 -25.78 -10.94
CA ASP A 49 -9.18 -27.03 -10.18
C ASP A 49 -9.20 -26.92 -8.65
N SER A 50 -9.43 -25.72 -8.08
CA SER A 50 -9.60 -25.55 -6.63
C SER A 50 -11.03 -25.17 -6.28
N GLN A 51 -11.58 -25.78 -5.23
CA GLN A 51 -12.89 -25.41 -4.68
C GLN A 51 -12.90 -23.99 -4.09
N TYR A 52 -11.73 -23.40 -3.80
CA TYR A 52 -11.59 -22.07 -3.20
C TYR A 52 -11.24 -20.97 -4.21
N SER A 53 -11.07 -21.30 -5.50
CA SER A 53 -10.66 -20.32 -6.52
C SER A 53 -11.61 -19.12 -6.58
N HIS A 54 -12.91 -19.37 -6.42
CA HIS A 54 -13.95 -18.33 -6.40
C HIS A 54 -13.73 -17.24 -5.34
N VAL A 55 -13.16 -17.58 -4.17
CA VAL A 55 -12.92 -16.64 -3.07
C VAL A 55 -11.84 -15.63 -3.46
N PHE A 56 -10.79 -16.10 -4.13
CA PHE A 56 -9.71 -15.23 -4.63
C PHE A 56 -10.15 -14.44 -5.87
N THR A 57 -11.00 -15.03 -6.72
CA THR A 57 -11.60 -14.33 -7.86
C THR A 57 -12.58 -13.22 -7.43
N GLU A 58 -13.30 -13.37 -6.31
CA GLU A 58 -14.18 -12.29 -5.77
C GLU A 58 -13.36 -11.03 -5.43
N ILE A 59 -12.15 -11.18 -4.90
CA ILE A 59 -11.23 -10.05 -4.65
C ILE A 59 -10.79 -9.41 -5.98
N LEU A 60 -10.52 -10.24 -7.01
CA LEU A 60 -10.01 -9.77 -8.30
C LEU A 60 -11.06 -9.09 -9.18
N ASN A 61 -12.25 -9.69 -9.36
CA ASN A 61 -13.32 -9.15 -10.21
C ASN A 61 -13.81 -7.78 -9.72
N GLU A 62 -13.65 -7.50 -8.43
CA GLU A 62 -13.95 -6.19 -7.85
C GLU A 62 -12.79 -5.19 -7.98
N SER A 63 -11.59 -5.71 -8.27
CA SER A 63 -10.35 -4.96 -8.54
C SER A 63 -10.00 -4.87 -10.04
N GLU A 64 -10.74 -5.51 -10.96
CA GLU A 64 -10.48 -5.45 -12.42
C GLU A 64 -10.62 -4.03 -13.01
N ALA A 65 -11.24 -3.09 -12.28
CA ALA A 65 -11.16 -1.66 -12.59
C ALA A 65 -9.76 -1.03 -12.29
N ILE A 66 -8.85 -1.77 -11.63
CA ILE A 66 -7.60 -1.31 -11.01
C ILE A 66 -6.36 -1.97 -11.65
N TYR A 67 -6.49 -3.10 -12.37
CA TYR A 67 -5.34 -3.74 -13.05
C TYR A 67 -4.64 -2.86 -14.11
N GLY A 68 -5.27 -1.76 -14.53
CA GLY A 68 -4.64 -0.75 -15.39
C GLY A 68 -3.67 0.19 -14.68
N ASP A 69 -3.64 0.22 -13.34
CA ASP A 69 -2.81 1.12 -12.54
C ASP A 69 -2.16 0.35 -11.37
N THR A 70 -0.96 -0.17 -11.64
CA THR A 70 -0.13 -0.92 -10.68
C THR A 70 0.08 -0.17 -9.36
N ASP A 71 0.08 1.17 -9.39
CA ASP A 71 0.22 1.99 -8.18
C ASP A 71 -1.03 1.92 -7.30
N LYS A 72 -2.24 1.88 -7.88
CA LYS A 72 -3.48 1.70 -7.09
C LYS A 72 -3.64 0.28 -6.57
N LEU A 73 -3.11 -0.72 -7.29
CA LEU A 73 -3.08 -2.10 -6.81
C LEU A 73 -2.19 -2.23 -5.56
N ILE A 74 -1.00 -1.62 -5.59
CA ILE A 74 0.02 -1.72 -4.53
C ILE A 74 -0.30 -0.78 -3.36
N TYR A 75 -0.74 0.45 -3.64
CA TYR A 75 -0.93 1.49 -2.64
C TYR A 75 -2.39 1.72 -2.24
N GLY A 76 -3.34 1.04 -2.87
CA GLY A 76 -4.76 1.05 -2.49
C GLY A 76 -5.54 2.29 -2.96
N PRO A 77 -6.86 2.31 -2.71
CA PRO A 77 -7.71 3.44 -3.07
C PRO A 77 -7.51 4.63 -2.13
N TYR A 78 -7.47 5.83 -2.69
CA TYR A 78 -7.27 7.08 -1.97
C TYR A 78 -8.61 7.75 -1.65
N LEU A 79 -8.86 8.07 -0.37
CA LEU A 79 -10.07 8.81 0.02
C LEU A 79 -10.10 10.23 -0.58
N TRP A 80 -8.93 10.77 -0.92
CA TRP A 80 -8.81 12.13 -1.44
C TRP A 80 -9.50 12.35 -2.79
N ASP A 81 -9.66 11.30 -3.60
CA ASP A 81 -10.20 11.37 -4.95
C ASP A 81 -11.64 11.91 -4.98
N SER A 82 -12.46 11.68 -3.94
CA SER A 82 -13.82 12.25 -3.85
C SER A 82 -13.95 13.41 -2.85
N LEU A 83 -12.91 13.65 -2.04
CA LEU A 83 -12.89 14.75 -1.09
C LEU A 83 -12.49 16.07 -1.74
N ASP A 84 -11.63 16.02 -2.76
CA ASP A 84 -10.98 17.18 -3.32
C ASP A 84 -11.24 17.34 -4.83
N ASN A 85 -12.52 17.48 -5.19
CA ASN A 85 -12.96 17.57 -6.58
C ASN A 85 -12.93 19.01 -7.14
N THR A 86 -12.42 19.96 -6.35
CA THR A 86 -12.45 21.38 -6.72
C THR A 86 -11.20 21.68 -7.55
N PRO A 87 -11.31 22.35 -8.72
CA PRO A 87 -10.15 22.77 -9.46
C PRO A 87 -9.24 23.66 -8.62
N HIS A 88 -7.95 23.34 -8.56
CA HIS A 88 -6.94 24.14 -7.86
C HIS A 88 -6.31 25.14 -8.83
N ASN A 89 -6.52 26.44 -8.57
CA ASN A 89 -5.89 27.50 -9.35
C ASN A 89 -4.45 27.71 -8.88
N CYS A 90 -3.52 27.00 -9.52
CA CYS A 90 -2.10 27.04 -9.16
C CYS A 90 -1.32 28.03 -10.04
N THR A 91 -0.64 29.01 -9.44
CA THR A 91 0.30 29.87 -10.15
C THR A 91 1.60 29.11 -10.41
N ILE A 92 1.89 28.90 -11.70
CA ILE A 92 3.09 28.23 -12.20
C ILE A 92 4.27 29.21 -12.21
N THR A 93 5.40 28.83 -11.60
CA THR A 93 6.67 29.56 -11.51
C THR A 93 7.86 28.69 -11.93
N LYS A 94 8.78 29.23 -12.73
CA LYS A 94 10.03 28.53 -13.05
C LYS A 94 11.13 28.71 -11.98
N ASN A 95 10.83 29.40 -10.89
CA ASN A 95 11.82 29.75 -9.87
C ASN A 95 12.04 28.60 -8.88
N LEU A 96 13.17 27.91 -9.02
CA LEU A 96 13.56 26.79 -8.15
C LEU A 96 13.66 27.14 -6.67
N THR A 97 13.98 28.40 -6.33
CA THR A 97 14.00 28.87 -4.94
C THR A 97 12.60 28.88 -4.36
N VAL A 98 11.61 29.30 -5.15
CA VAL A 98 10.19 29.28 -4.72
C VAL A 98 9.71 27.84 -4.52
N LEU A 99 10.08 26.93 -5.43
CA LEU A 99 9.77 25.50 -5.29
C LEU A 99 10.37 24.89 -4.03
N LYS A 100 11.62 25.23 -3.71
CA LYS A 100 12.25 24.78 -2.46
C LYS A 100 11.48 25.26 -1.23
N VAL A 101 11.12 26.55 -1.19
CA VAL A 101 10.33 27.13 -0.08
C VAL A 101 8.96 26.44 0.05
N ARG A 102 8.30 26.12 -1.08
CA ARG A 102 7.05 25.34 -1.06
C ARG A 102 7.26 23.94 -0.47
N GLY A 103 8.32 23.23 -0.90
CA GLY A 103 8.68 21.92 -0.33
C GLY A 103 8.92 21.97 1.18
N ASP A 104 9.67 22.96 1.66
CA ASP A 104 9.93 23.15 3.08
C ASP A 104 8.62 23.38 3.87
N LYS A 105 7.69 24.15 3.30
CA LYS A 105 6.37 24.41 3.88
C LYS A 105 5.50 23.15 3.94
N ILE A 106 5.45 22.36 2.86
CA ILE A 106 4.74 21.07 2.79
C ILE A 106 5.22 20.15 3.92
N TYR A 107 6.55 19.97 4.04
CA TYR A 107 7.14 19.12 5.06
C TYR A 107 6.77 19.59 6.49
N ALA A 108 6.85 20.90 6.74
CA ALA A 108 6.54 21.47 8.05
C ALA A 108 5.06 21.28 8.44
N LEU A 109 4.12 21.53 7.51
CA LEU A 109 2.69 21.34 7.76
C LEU A 109 2.37 19.87 8.02
N TYR A 110 2.82 18.96 7.16
CA TYR A 110 2.62 17.52 7.32
C TYR A 110 3.11 17.03 8.69
N LYS A 111 4.31 17.44 9.09
CA LYS A 111 4.91 17.06 10.39
C LYS A 111 4.08 17.54 11.58
N ASN A 112 3.53 18.76 11.51
CA ASN A 112 2.72 19.33 12.58
C ASN A 112 1.37 18.62 12.69
N ILE A 113 0.67 18.44 11.56
CA ILE A 113 -0.63 17.75 11.51
C ILE A 113 -0.48 16.31 11.98
N SER A 114 0.56 15.61 11.52
CA SER A 114 0.86 14.25 11.98
C SER A 114 0.96 14.16 13.50
N ARG A 115 1.73 15.05 14.15
CA ARG A 115 1.87 15.06 15.60
C ARG A 115 0.54 15.32 16.31
N GLU A 116 -0.25 16.24 15.80
CA GLU A 116 -1.54 16.61 16.37
C GLU A 116 -2.57 15.48 16.27
N VAL A 117 -2.75 14.94 15.06
CA VAL A 117 -3.73 13.88 14.77
C VAL A 117 -3.40 12.63 15.56
N THR A 118 -2.13 12.23 15.56
CA THR A 118 -1.60 11.17 16.42
C THR A 118 -1.96 11.52 17.87
N GLY A 119 -1.50 12.65 18.42
CA GLY A 119 -1.71 12.99 19.84
C GLY A 119 -3.17 13.02 20.30
N LYS A 120 -4.10 13.40 19.41
CA LYS A 120 -5.55 13.44 19.66
C LYS A 120 -6.28 12.11 19.39
N LYS A 121 -5.58 11.07 18.93
CA LYS A 121 -6.16 9.78 18.52
C LYS A 121 -7.25 9.91 17.45
N ASN A 122 -7.07 10.83 16.50
CA ASN A 122 -8.10 11.12 15.52
C ASN A 122 -8.04 10.12 14.35
N LEU A 123 -8.88 9.09 14.38
CA LEU A 123 -8.87 7.99 13.42
C LEU A 123 -9.03 8.44 11.97
N VAL A 124 -10.07 9.22 11.67
CA VAL A 124 -10.31 9.72 10.30
C VAL A 124 -9.12 10.54 9.81
N GLY A 125 -8.53 11.36 10.69
CA GLY A 125 -7.30 12.08 10.39
C GLY A 125 -6.12 11.15 10.09
N LEU A 126 -5.93 10.05 10.83
CA LEU A 126 -4.83 9.11 10.59
C LEU A 126 -4.95 8.43 9.23
N ILE A 127 -6.17 8.08 8.82
CA ILE A 127 -6.42 7.46 7.53
C ILE A 127 -6.13 8.45 6.39
N LEU A 128 -6.62 9.69 6.51
CA LEU A 128 -6.34 10.74 5.52
C LEU A 128 -4.84 11.08 5.43
N LEU A 129 -4.12 11.09 6.56
CA LEU A 129 -2.68 11.28 6.59
C LEU A 129 -1.92 10.14 5.92
N THR A 130 -2.41 8.89 6.05
CA THR A 130 -1.81 7.72 5.40
C THR A 130 -1.83 7.89 3.89
N ASP A 131 -2.95 8.33 3.32
CA ASP A 131 -3.05 8.62 1.90
C ASP A 131 -2.13 9.78 1.48
N LEU A 132 -2.09 10.88 2.25
CA LEU A 132 -1.24 12.02 1.93
C LEU A 132 0.26 11.73 2.01
N LYS A 133 0.69 10.78 2.85
CA LYS A 133 2.12 10.51 3.08
C LYS A 133 2.85 10.21 1.77
N MET A 134 2.25 9.39 0.91
CA MET A 134 2.86 9.01 -0.36
C MET A 134 3.03 10.22 -1.26
N ASP A 135 1.97 11.00 -1.45
CA ASP A 135 1.98 12.24 -2.22
C ASP A 135 3.07 13.20 -1.69
N VAL A 136 3.13 13.40 -0.37
CA VAL A 136 4.16 14.23 0.28
C VAL A 136 5.55 13.72 -0.05
N SER A 137 5.82 12.43 0.15
CA SER A 137 7.15 11.86 -0.09
C SER A 137 7.57 12.00 -1.56
N THR A 138 6.66 11.67 -2.47
CA THR A 138 6.88 11.72 -3.92
C THR A 138 7.11 13.16 -4.39
N THR A 139 6.24 14.09 -4.02
CA THR A 139 6.36 15.50 -4.41
C THR A 139 7.64 16.13 -3.83
N LEU A 140 7.99 15.87 -2.57
CA LEU A 140 9.24 16.36 -1.97
C LEU A 140 10.48 15.79 -2.69
N GLY A 141 10.45 14.50 -3.05
CA GLY A 141 11.50 13.86 -3.83
C GLY A 141 11.68 14.53 -5.21
N LYS A 142 10.57 14.75 -5.93
CA LYS A 142 10.57 15.45 -7.22
C LYS A 142 11.11 16.88 -7.09
N ILE A 143 10.65 17.67 -6.11
CA ILE A 143 11.15 19.03 -5.85
C ILE A 143 12.65 19.02 -5.59
N SER A 144 13.14 18.11 -4.73
CA SER A 144 14.57 18.00 -4.42
C SER A 144 15.38 17.70 -5.68
N TYR A 145 14.90 16.80 -6.53
CA TYR A 145 15.55 16.49 -7.80
C TYR A 145 15.62 17.71 -8.72
N LEU A 146 14.49 18.41 -8.95
CA LEU A 146 14.44 19.59 -9.81
C LEU A 146 15.40 20.69 -9.36
N VAL A 147 15.48 20.94 -8.04
CA VAL A 147 16.38 21.93 -7.45
C VAL A 147 17.85 21.54 -7.67
N GLN A 148 18.19 20.25 -7.55
CA GLN A 148 19.56 19.76 -7.73
C GLN A 148 19.98 19.69 -9.20
N SER A 149 19.10 19.23 -10.08
CA SER A 149 19.38 19.04 -11.50
C SER A 149 19.23 20.34 -12.31
N ASN A 150 18.78 21.43 -11.66
CA ASN A 150 18.43 22.70 -12.30
C ASN A 150 17.44 22.50 -13.48
N TYR A 151 16.50 21.56 -13.31
CA TYR A 151 15.48 21.21 -14.29
C TYR A 151 14.11 21.69 -13.81
N TYR A 152 13.19 21.92 -14.74
CA TYR A 152 11.85 22.42 -14.44
C TYR A 152 10.79 21.45 -14.97
N SER A 153 9.77 21.18 -14.14
CA SER A 153 8.57 20.46 -14.54
C SER A 153 7.33 21.21 -14.02
N PRO A 154 6.38 21.58 -14.90
CA PRO A 154 5.14 22.23 -14.48
C PRO A 154 4.25 21.30 -13.62
N ASP A 155 4.31 19.99 -13.83
CA ASP A 155 3.46 19.02 -13.14
C ASP A 155 3.76 18.98 -11.64
N VAL A 156 5.05 19.04 -11.27
CA VAL A 156 5.48 19.09 -9.86
C VAL A 156 4.96 20.32 -9.14
N GLU A 157 4.78 21.43 -9.86
CA GLU A 157 4.23 22.64 -9.27
C GLU A 157 2.75 22.50 -8.94
N VAL A 158 1.98 21.95 -9.87
CA VAL A 158 0.56 21.67 -9.70
C VAL A 158 0.38 20.69 -8.54
N GLU A 159 1.12 19.59 -8.54
CA GLU A 159 1.13 18.61 -7.45
C GLU A 159 1.44 19.27 -6.09
N SER A 160 2.50 20.08 -6.03
CA SER A 160 2.89 20.77 -4.79
C SER A 160 1.83 21.76 -4.28
N CYS A 161 1.13 22.42 -5.20
CA CYS A 161 0.08 23.38 -4.89
C CYS A 161 -1.17 22.69 -4.34
N VAL A 162 -1.64 21.64 -5.02
CA VAL A 162 -2.76 20.80 -4.57
C VAL A 162 -2.46 20.23 -3.19
N LEU A 163 -1.27 19.66 -3.02
CA LEU A 163 -0.85 19.07 -1.76
C LEU A 163 -0.78 20.10 -0.62
N LEU A 164 -0.24 21.29 -0.90
CA LEU A 164 -0.20 22.38 0.08
C LEU A 164 -1.61 22.79 0.50
N HIS A 165 -2.54 22.93 -0.45
CA HIS A 165 -3.93 23.24 -0.15
C HIS A 165 -4.59 22.18 0.73
N ARG A 166 -4.39 20.89 0.42
CA ARG A 166 -4.91 19.76 1.22
C ARG A 166 -4.39 19.82 2.66
N LEU A 167 -3.10 20.09 2.85
CA LEU A 167 -2.47 20.20 4.17
C LEU A 167 -2.97 21.42 4.95
N GLU A 168 -3.07 22.59 4.32
CA GLU A 168 -3.56 23.82 4.98
C GLU A 168 -5.03 23.71 5.41
N ASN A 169 -5.83 22.92 4.69
CA ASN A 169 -7.25 22.73 4.93
C ASN A 169 -7.58 21.36 5.55
N PHE A 170 -6.60 20.70 6.16
CA PHE A 170 -6.73 19.30 6.58
C PHE A 170 -7.94 19.04 7.47
N ASP A 171 -8.19 19.88 8.49
CA ASP A 171 -9.34 19.72 9.39
C ASP A 171 -10.70 19.87 8.68
N LYS A 172 -10.76 20.72 7.65
CA LYS A 172 -11.95 20.89 6.81
C LYS A 172 -12.20 19.64 5.99
N TYR A 173 -11.18 19.07 5.36
CA TYR A 173 -11.31 17.81 4.62
C TYR A 173 -11.63 16.63 5.53
N ARG A 174 -11.07 16.59 6.74
CA ARG A 174 -11.46 15.60 7.75
C ARG A 174 -12.94 15.66 8.07
N SER A 175 -13.46 16.85 8.35
CA SER A 175 -14.89 17.04 8.65
C SER A 175 -15.77 16.68 7.45
N LYS A 176 -15.31 17.01 6.23
CA LYS A 176 -15.96 16.61 4.98
C LYS A 176 -15.97 15.09 4.79
N ALA A 177 -14.89 14.40 5.16
CA ALA A 177 -14.80 12.95 5.06
C ALA A 177 -15.85 12.27 5.94
N VAL A 178 -15.98 12.69 7.20
CA VAL A 178 -17.04 12.17 8.08
C VAL A 178 -18.43 12.43 7.50
N ALA A 179 -18.66 13.62 6.95
CA ALA A 179 -19.96 13.95 6.36
C ALA A 179 -20.28 13.14 5.08
N LEU A 180 -19.26 12.81 4.28
CA LEU A 180 -19.41 12.11 3.01
C LEU A 180 -19.44 10.59 3.17
N TYR A 181 -18.61 10.06 4.06
CA TYR A 181 -18.36 8.63 4.22
C TYR A 181 -18.91 8.03 5.51
N GLY A 182 -19.34 8.87 6.46
CA GLY A 182 -19.73 8.43 7.80
C GLY A 182 -18.54 8.32 8.76
N GLU A 183 -18.79 7.78 9.95
CA GLU A 183 -17.73 7.43 10.89
C GLU A 183 -17.18 6.02 10.57
N PRO A 184 -15.87 5.78 10.72
CA PRO A 184 -15.30 4.44 10.56
C PRO A 184 -15.93 3.47 11.57
N CYS A 185 -16.27 2.26 11.13
CA CYS A 185 -16.83 1.26 12.04
C CYS A 185 -15.81 0.63 13.00
N PHE A 186 -14.51 0.88 12.79
CA PHE A 186 -13.41 0.30 13.57
C PHE A 186 -12.68 1.33 14.44
N SER A 187 -12.01 0.88 15.50
CA SER A 187 -11.16 1.73 16.35
C SER A 187 -9.66 1.43 16.18
N TYR A 188 -8.82 2.46 16.29
CA TYR A 188 -7.36 2.41 16.18
C TYR A 188 -6.68 2.84 17.47
N ASP A 189 -7.03 2.20 18.58
CA ASP A 189 -6.35 2.48 19.84
C ASP A 189 -4.87 2.06 19.74
N TYR A 190 -4.01 3.09 19.62
CA TYR A 190 -2.55 3.22 19.85
C TYR A 190 -1.70 1.98 20.15
N TYR A 191 -0.41 2.03 19.76
CA TYR A 191 0.68 1.06 20.06
C TYR A 191 0.63 0.37 21.44
N GLN A 192 0.23 1.08 22.50
CA GLN A 192 0.12 0.52 23.85
C GLN A 192 -1.01 -0.52 23.99
N ASN A 193 -2.04 -0.41 23.18
CA ASN A 193 -3.21 -1.29 23.14
C ASN A 193 -3.15 -2.34 22.01
N LEU A 194 -2.08 -2.36 21.20
CA LEU A 194 -1.84 -3.47 20.29
C LEU A 194 -1.87 -4.78 21.06
N SER A 195 -2.60 -5.75 20.51
CA SER A 195 -2.66 -7.09 21.08
C SER A 195 -1.23 -7.64 21.27
N ILE A 196 -1.04 -8.48 22.28
CA ILE A 196 0.24 -9.15 22.51
C ILE A 196 0.71 -9.88 21.24
N LYS A 197 -0.24 -10.43 20.45
CA LYS A 197 0.01 -11.06 19.15
C LYS A 197 0.68 -10.09 18.17
N VAL A 198 0.12 -8.89 17.96
CA VAL A 198 0.72 -7.88 17.07
C VAL A 198 2.09 -7.44 17.56
N LYS A 199 2.25 -7.15 18.86
CA LYS A 199 3.55 -6.74 19.44
C LYS A 199 4.63 -7.81 19.24
N SER A 200 4.26 -9.08 19.45
CA SER A 200 5.14 -10.23 19.23
C SER A 200 5.54 -10.38 17.76
N PHE A 201 4.58 -10.25 16.84
CA PHE A 201 4.82 -10.30 15.40
C PHE A 201 5.80 -9.21 14.96
N ILE A 202 5.56 -7.94 15.33
CA ILE A 202 6.44 -6.81 15.03
C ILE A 202 7.86 -7.02 15.56
N THR A 203 7.98 -7.49 16.80
CA THR A 203 9.27 -7.75 17.45
C THR A 203 10.04 -8.84 16.69
N THR A 204 9.34 -9.88 16.25
CA THR A 204 9.90 -10.97 15.45
C THR A 204 10.36 -10.47 14.08
N LEU A 205 9.55 -9.66 13.41
CA LEU A 205 9.82 -9.19 12.05
C LEU A 205 11.01 -8.24 11.94
N TYR A 206 11.06 -7.25 12.82
CA TYR A 206 12.02 -6.16 12.68
C TYR A 206 13.16 -6.23 13.69
N GLN A 207 13.19 -7.27 14.54
CA GLN A 207 14.16 -7.40 15.65
C GLN A 207 14.26 -6.08 16.45
N LEU A 208 13.12 -5.40 16.65
CA LEU A 208 13.09 -3.99 17.03
C LEU A 208 13.57 -3.78 18.46
N ARG A 209 14.80 -3.32 18.59
CA ARG A 209 15.31 -2.60 19.78
C ARG A 209 14.76 -1.16 19.89
N ASN A 210 14.07 -0.64 18.87
CA ASN A 210 13.67 0.78 18.82
C ASN A 210 12.17 1.00 19.04
N LYS A 211 11.83 1.52 20.23
CA LYS A 211 10.47 1.80 20.73
C LYS A 211 9.79 3.03 20.09
N ASN A 212 10.42 3.71 19.15
CA ASN A 212 10.04 5.07 18.74
C ASN A 212 9.46 5.20 17.31
N ARG A 213 9.10 4.10 16.62
CA ARG A 213 8.40 4.21 15.33
C ARG A 213 6.89 4.29 15.54
N THR A 214 6.27 5.38 15.09
CA THR A 214 4.82 5.57 15.09
C THR A 214 4.22 4.88 13.86
N TRP A 215 3.58 3.74 14.12
CA TRP A 215 2.99 2.84 13.14
C TRP A 215 1.89 3.46 12.27
N GLU A 216 1.26 4.53 12.76
CA GLU A 216 0.06 5.15 12.17
C GLU A 216 0.25 5.69 10.74
N ILE A 217 1.50 5.80 10.27
CA ILE A 217 1.86 6.32 8.95
C ILE A 217 2.52 5.21 8.08
N GLU A 218 2.74 4.01 8.62
CA GLU A 218 3.30 2.86 7.91
C GLU A 218 2.34 1.66 7.88
N ALA A 219 1.11 1.82 8.39
CA ALA A 219 0.16 0.73 8.56
C ALA A 219 -0.14 -0.02 7.25
N ARG A 220 -0.46 0.67 6.15
CA ARG A 220 -0.80 0.00 4.87
C ARG A 220 0.40 -0.79 4.29
N PRO A 221 1.59 -0.20 4.08
CA PRO A 221 2.76 -0.97 3.64
C PRO A 221 3.15 -2.08 4.62
N PHE A 222 2.97 -1.87 5.92
CA PHE A 222 3.24 -2.88 6.92
C PHE A 222 2.27 -4.07 6.80
N LEU A 223 0.97 -3.80 6.68
CA LEU A 223 -0.08 -4.83 6.58
C LEU A 223 0.14 -5.67 5.32
N GLN A 224 0.48 -5.01 4.21
CA GLN A 224 0.85 -5.66 2.95
C GLN A 224 2.10 -6.53 3.12
N LYS A 225 3.19 -5.98 3.69
CA LYS A 225 4.43 -6.72 3.90
C LYS A 225 4.25 -7.91 4.84
N SER A 226 3.31 -7.83 5.77
CA SER A 226 2.99 -8.93 6.68
C SER A 226 2.40 -10.14 5.95
N VAL A 227 1.62 -9.91 4.89
CA VAL A 227 1.11 -10.99 4.02
C VAL A 227 2.28 -11.74 3.36
N GLU A 228 3.24 -11.02 2.76
CA GLU A 228 4.43 -11.62 2.15
C GLU A 228 5.22 -12.49 3.13
N ILE A 229 5.41 -11.98 4.36
CA ILE A 229 6.21 -12.68 5.36
C ILE A 229 5.49 -13.94 5.85
N LEU A 230 4.18 -13.88 6.07
CA LEU A 230 3.39 -15.06 6.42
C LEU A 230 3.40 -16.08 5.27
N ALA A 231 3.30 -15.63 4.02
CA ALA A 231 3.33 -16.49 2.84
C ALA A 231 4.68 -17.20 2.61
N THR A 232 5.79 -16.60 3.03
CA THR A 232 7.16 -17.10 2.77
C THR A 232 7.83 -17.72 3.99
N ASN A 233 7.29 -17.55 5.20
CA ASN A 233 7.87 -18.05 6.44
C ASN A 233 6.91 -18.97 7.20
N GLY A 234 6.93 -20.27 6.86
CA GLY A 234 6.09 -21.29 7.49
C GLY A 234 6.26 -21.37 9.02
N THR A 235 7.45 -21.07 9.57
CA THR A 235 7.64 -21.04 11.03
C THR A 235 6.88 -19.89 11.69
N VAL A 236 6.81 -18.73 11.04
CA VAL A 236 6.02 -17.61 11.56
C VAL A 236 4.53 -17.88 11.36
N LEU A 237 4.13 -18.36 10.18
CA LEU A 237 2.75 -18.74 9.87
C LEU A 237 2.17 -19.71 10.89
N ASN A 238 2.85 -20.84 11.13
CA ASN A 238 2.40 -21.91 12.03
C ASN A 238 2.24 -21.47 13.48
N ARG A 239 2.86 -20.36 13.92
CA ARG A 239 2.65 -19.82 15.28
C ARG A 239 1.30 -19.12 15.45
N TYR A 240 0.68 -18.71 14.35
CA TYR A 240 -0.57 -17.95 14.34
C TYR A 240 -1.72 -18.72 13.70
N LEU A 241 -1.48 -19.93 13.21
CA LEU A 241 -2.51 -20.93 12.99
C LEU A 241 -2.89 -21.52 14.35
N ASP A 242 -4.11 -21.26 14.78
CA ASP A 242 -4.68 -21.83 16.00
C ASP A 242 -5.51 -23.08 15.67
N ASP A 243 -5.87 -23.83 16.73
CA ASP A 243 -6.62 -25.09 16.61
C ASP A 243 -8.02 -24.92 15.98
N ASP A 244 -8.50 -23.68 15.82
CA ASP A 244 -9.80 -23.38 15.22
C ASP A 244 -9.75 -23.26 13.69
N TYR A 245 -8.55 -23.19 13.10
CA TYR A 245 -8.36 -23.08 11.66
C TYR A 245 -8.98 -24.26 10.89
N SER A 246 -9.71 -23.94 9.83
CA SER A 246 -9.94 -24.85 8.70
C SER A 246 -10.01 -24.05 7.40
N PRO A 247 -9.64 -24.62 6.24
CA PRO A 247 -9.74 -23.93 4.96
C PRO A 247 -11.15 -23.38 4.68
N GLN A 248 -12.21 -24.13 5.02
CA GLN A 248 -13.59 -23.70 4.82
C GLN A 248 -13.97 -22.50 5.70
N LYS A 249 -13.53 -22.48 6.96
CA LYS A 249 -13.76 -21.32 7.85
C LYS A 249 -12.99 -20.10 7.36
N ALA A 250 -11.74 -20.29 6.96
CA ALA A 250 -10.91 -19.23 6.41
C ALA A 250 -11.50 -18.63 5.13
N ALA A 251 -12.01 -19.47 4.23
CA ALA A 251 -12.68 -19.04 3.01
C ALA A 251 -13.94 -18.20 3.31
N GLN A 252 -14.84 -18.69 4.17
CA GLN A 252 -16.04 -17.95 4.58
C GLN A 252 -15.71 -16.62 5.26
N LEU A 253 -14.65 -16.61 6.08
CA LEU A 253 -14.18 -15.40 6.74
C LEU A 253 -13.57 -14.41 5.76
N LEU A 254 -12.82 -14.89 4.77
CA LEU A 254 -12.23 -14.07 3.71
C LEU A 254 -13.30 -13.38 2.89
N GLU A 255 -14.29 -14.13 2.40
CA GLU A 255 -15.43 -13.55 1.67
C GLU A 255 -16.15 -12.47 2.49
N LYS A 256 -16.49 -12.80 3.75
CA LYS A 256 -17.18 -11.85 4.64
C LYS A 256 -16.33 -10.60 4.86
N PHE A 257 -15.03 -10.75 5.12
CA PHE A 257 -14.14 -9.63 5.36
C PHE A 257 -13.93 -8.79 4.09
N THR A 258 -13.79 -9.40 2.92
CA THR A 258 -13.72 -8.70 1.63
C THR A 258 -14.96 -7.82 1.42
N ARG A 259 -16.17 -8.35 1.67
CA ARG A 259 -17.42 -7.58 1.58
C ARG A 259 -17.48 -6.43 2.60
N GLN A 260 -17.00 -6.65 3.83
CA GLN A 260 -16.90 -5.58 4.85
C GLN A 260 -15.92 -4.48 4.42
N VAL A 261 -14.72 -4.86 3.97
CA VAL A 261 -13.69 -3.94 3.50
C VAL A 261 -14.21 -3.11 2.33
N LYS A 262 -14.96 -3.70 1.40
CA LYS A 262 -15.60 -2.98 0.30
C LYS A 262 -16.73 -2.05 0.75
N GLY A 263 -17.52 -2.46 1.74
CA GLY A 263 -18.65 -1.69 2.25
C GLY A 263 -18.24 -0.44 3.04
N ASP A 264 -17.03 -0.40 3.60
CA ASP A 264 -16.52 0.72 4.39
C ASP A 264 -15.31 1.37 3.69
N PRO A 265 -15.40 2.64 3.24
CA PRO A 265 -14.30 3.30 2.53
C PRO A 265 -13.03 3.43 3.37
N TYR A 266 -13.14 3.59 4.69
CA TYR A 266 -12.01 3.65 5.60
C TYR A 266 -11.33 2.29 5.73
N MET A 267 -12.11 1.21 5.78
CA MET A 267 -11.55 -0.15 5.75
C MET A 267 -10.89 -0.44 4.40
N ASN A 268 -11.53 -0.08 3.29
CA ASN A 268 -10.96 -0.29 1.96
C ASN A 268 -9.61 0.39 1.80
N THR A 269 -9.52 1.66 2.19
CA THR A 269 -8.28 2.44 2.16
C THR A 269 -7.20 1.81 3.04
N LEU A 270 -7.52 1.16 4.17
CA LEU A 270 -6.50 0.57 5.03
C LEU A 270 -6.12 -0.87 4.64
N TRP A 271 -7.09 -1.70 4.28
CA TRP A 271 -6.95 -3.15 4.15
C TRP A 271 -6.99 -3.66 2.71
N GLY A 272 -7.64 -2.93 1.81
CA GLY A 272 -7.86 -3.36 0.43
C GLY A 272 -6.57 -3.71 -0.31
N SER A 273 -5.50 -2.91 -0.13
CA SER A 273 -4.21 -3.20 -0.76
C SER A 273 -3.58 -4.51 -0.24
N SER A 274 -3.82 -4.88 1.02
CA SER A 274 -3.28 -6.13 1.57
C SER A 274 -4.05 -7.35 1.06
N LEU A 275 -5.36 -7.22 0.85
CA LEU A 275 -6.18 -8.26 0.21
C LEU A 275 -5.79 -8.45 -1.25
N ASN A 276 -5.63 -7.35 -2.00
CA ASN A 276 -5.15 -7.43 -3.38
C ASN A 276 -3.74 -8.03 -3.46
N TYR A 277 -2.88 -7.67 -2.50
CA TYR A 277 -1.53 -8.21 -2.45
C TYR A 277 -1.48 -9.70 -2.10
N LEU A 278 -2.40 -10.20 -1.26
CA LEU A 278 -2.56 -11.63 -1.00
C LEU A 278 -2.81 -12.39 -2.30
N VAL A 279 -3.74 -11.90 -3.14
CA VAL A 279 -4.04 -12.54 -4.43
C VAL A 279 -2.89 -12.39 -5.42
N TYR A 280 -2.30 -11.20 -5.52
CA TYR A 280 -1.15 -10.97 -6.39
C TYR A 280 0.02 -11.92 -6.06
N HIS A 281 0.32 -12.11 -4.77
CA HIS A 281 1.38 -13.00 -4.33
C HIS A 281 1.05 -14.47 -4.61
N ARG A 282 -0.22 -14.88 -4.40
CA ARG A 282 -0.74 -16.20 -4.80
C ARG A 282 -0.55 -16.47 -6.29
N ASP A 283 -1.02 -15.57 -7.14
CA ASP A 283 -0.97 -15.74 -8.60
C ASP A 283 0.47 -15.75 -9.10
N SER A 284 1.34 -14.90 -8.52
CA SER A 284 2.77 -14.91 -8.80
C SER A 284 3.42 -16.24 -8.40
N TYR A 285 3.02 -16.82 -7.27
CA TYR A 285 3.49 -18.14 -6.84
C TYR A 285 3.05 -19.23 -7.81
N LEU A 286 1.75 -19.27 -8.18
CA LEU A 286 1.19 -20.20 -9.17
C LEU A 286 1.94 -20.15 -10.50
N MET A 287 2.25 -18.95 -10.99
CA MET A 287 3.02 -18.77 -12.23
C MET A 287 4.47 -19.23 -12.09
N SER A 288 5.08 -19.06 -10.91
CA SER A 288 6.49 -19.38 -10.67
C SER A 288 6.76 -20.87 -10.42
N THR A 289 5.82 -21.61 -9.83
CA THR A 289 6.01 -23.02 -9.46
C THR A 289 5.71 -24.01 -10.58
N GLY A 290 5.15 -23.53 -11.70
CA GLY A 290 5.05 -24.28 -12.95
C GLY A 290 4.68 -25.75 -12.75
N SER A 291 3.44 -26.02 -12.33
CA SER A 291 2.81 -27.36 -12.21
C SER A 291 3.30 -28.33 -11.12
N ASN A 292 4.21 -27.94 -10.21
CA ASN A 292 4.67 -28.87 -9.15
C ASN A 292 3.71 -29.00 -7.97
N ASP A 293 2.97 -27.94 -7.62
CA ASP A 293 1.98 -27.96 -6.54
C ASP A 293 0.57 -27.89 -7.12
N SER A 294 -0.39 -28.56 -6.49
CA SER A 294 -1.78 -28.48 -6.93
C SER A 294 -2.37 -27.08 -6.64
N PRO A 295 -3.23 -26.52 -7.51
CA PRO A 295 -3.92 -25.27 -7.23
C PRO A 295 -4.69 -25.27 -5.91
N SER A 296 -5.16 -26.44 -5.45
CA SER A 296 -5.83 -26.60 -4.16
C SER A 296 -4.88 -26.42 -2.98
N GLU A 297 -3.67 -27.00 -3.03
CA GLU A 297 -2.66 -26.83 -1.97
C GLU A 297 -2.20 -25.38 -1.88
N ILE A 298 -2.05 -24.70 -3.02
CA ILE A 298 -1.72 -23.29 -3.05
C ILE A 298 -2.84 -22.46 -2.42
N ASP A 299 -4.10 -22.70 -2.80
CA ASP A 299 -5.24 -21.99 -2.22
C ASP A 299 -5.35 -22.19 -0.72
N GLU A 300 -5.17 -23.42 -0.24
CA GLU A 300 -5.16 -23.72 1.19
C GLU A 300 -4.04 -22.98 1.92
N HIS A 301 -2.82 -22.93 1.37
CA HIS A 301 -1.73 -22.12 1.93
C HIS A 301 -2.09 -20.64 2.01
N TYR A 302 -2.69 -20.05 0.97
CA TYR A 302 -3.08 -18.63 1.03
C TYR A 302 -4.30 -18.37 1.93
N LEU A 303 -5.13 -19.38 2.19
CA LEU A 303 -6.16 -19.33 3.24
C LEU A 303 -5.55 -19.40 4.65
N GLU A 304 -4.50 -20.19 4.86
CA GLU A 304 -3.71 -20.17 6.11
C GLU A 304 -3.09 -18.78 6.35
N VAL A 305 -2.45 -18.22 5.31
CA VAL A 305 -1.86 -16.88 5.36
C VAL A 305 -2.90 -15.83 5.72
N PHE A 306 -4.06 -15.86 5.05
CA PHE A 306 -5.16 -14.96 5.37
C PHE A 306 -5.65 -15.15 6.80
N TRP A 307 -5.87 -16.39 7.25
CA TRP A 307 -6.34 -16.67 8.60
C TRP A 307 -5.40 -16.07 9.66
N ALA A 308 -4.12 -16.39 9.57
CA ALA A 308 -3.11 -15.86 10.48
C ALA A 308 -3.07 -14.33 10.43
N TRP A 309 -3.03 -13.75 9.23
CA TRP A 309 -2.99 -12.30 9.05
C TRP A 309 -4.24 -11.61 9.64
N TYR A 310 -5.43 -12.13 9.36
CA TYR A 310 -6.69 -11.62 9.89
C TYR A 310 -6.69 -11.69 11.42
N HIS A 311 -6.36 -12.83 12.04
CA HIS A 311 -6.38 -12.94 13.50
C HIS A 311 -5.30 -12.14 14.22
N ILE A 312 -4.21 -11.78 13.53
CA ILE A 312 -3.21 -10.85 14.07
C ILE A 312 -3.73 -9.41 14.00
N PHE A 313 -4.23 -8.99 12.85
CA PHE A 313 -4.40 -7.57 12.55
C PHE A 313 -5.84 -7.07 12.50
N HIS A 314 -6.84 -7.95 12.39
CA HIS A 314 -8.24 -7.57 12.18
C HIS A 314 -8.69 -6.53 13.23
N PRO A 315 -9.17 -5.38 12.77
CA PRO A 315 -9.61 -4.34 13.67
C PRO A 315 -10.96 -4.73 14.26
N ARG A 316 -11.20 -4.41 15.54
CA ARG A 316 -12.49 -4.67 16.15
C ARG A 316 -13.44 -3.52 15.83
N CYS A 317 -14.60 -3.85 15.26
CA CYS A 317 -15.70 -2.91 15.24
C CYS A 317 -16.16 -2.65 16.69
N VAL A 318 -16.44 -1.39 17.01
CA VAL A 318 -16.95 -0.97 18.33
C VAL A 318 -18.45 -0.83 18.28
#